data_AF-M9RI70-F1
#
_entry.id   AF-M9RI70-F1
#
_cell.length_a   1.000
_cell.length_b   1.000
_cell.length_c   1.000
_cell.angle_alpha   90.00
_cell.angle_beta   90.00
_cell.angle_gamma   90.00
#
_symmetry.space_group_name_H-M   'P 1'
#
loop_
_entity.id
_entity.type
_entity.pdbx_description
1 polymer ?
#
loop_
_entity_poly.entity_id
_entity_poly.type
_entity_poly.pdbx_seq_one_letter_code
_entity_poly.pdbx_strand_id
1 'polypeptide(L)'
;MQIDVLMGLALDHGVALPPTLVEDISALNIAASGLIARATACSACAVDITTCSTVFQMGACALPFELTPAGDLNALRRAAGDYLAGDNIDELDFGLAIIGLGATGAVIASGGTSYTIKASTSVLRMARRLGTLTAPLTTRLSSLIGDAVQWDRMGDLAALRIGPADVVDSAKLAELGELSGSLRRVADKTSVAEAILLLRHVDTAQEAARLARVSDALGPRTRGAFEVLGNARVFSAAVHISNLAIGATAAIYLLALQSLIFTSQQCANGCVRATRRFLR
;
A
#
# COMPACT_ATOMS: atom_id res chain seq x y z
N MET A 1 -1.62 23.30 -17.67
CA MET A 1 -0.32 23.68 -17.11
C MET A 1 0.85 23.57 -18.09
N GLN A 2 0.68 22.98 -19.29
CA GLN A 2 1.69 23.01 -20.36
C GLN A 2 1.83 24.39 -21.02
N ILE A 3 0.75 25.18 -21.05
CA ILE A 3 0.71 26.54 -21.63
C ILE A 3 1.58 27.53 -20.83
N ASP A 4 1.55 27.47 -19.49
CA ASP A 4 2.37 28.35 -18.64
C ASP A 4 3.87 28.10 -18.82
N VAL A 5 4.26 26.83 -19.01
CA VAL A 5 5.65 26.42 -19.30
C VAL A 5 6.09 26.96 -20.67
N LEU A 6 5.24 26.86 -21.69
CA LEU A 6 5.53 27.39 -23.03
C LEU A 6 5.58 28.92 -23.07
N MET A 7 4.75 29.59 -22.27
CA MET A 7 4.75 31.04 -22.14
C MET A 7 6.01 31.55 -21.42
N GLY A 8 6.44 30.88 -20.34
CA GLY A 8 7.71 31.16 -19.68
C GLY A 8 8.90 30.98 -20.62
N LEU A 9 8.91 29.90 -21.40
CA LEU A 9 9.96 29.64 -22.39
C LEU A 9 10.00 30.72 -23.50
N ALA A 10 8.84 31.18 -23.99
CA ALA A 10 8.77 32.25 -24.98
C ALA A 10 9.34 33.57 -24.44
N LEU A 11 9.05 33.91 -23.18
CA LEU A 11 9.58 35.11 -22.53
C LEU A 11 11.10 35.01 -22.29
N ASP A 12 11.59 33.86 -21.83
CA ASP A 12 13.02 33.61 -21.61
C ASP A 12 13.84 33.69 -22.90
N HIS A 13 13.24 33.35 -24.04
CA HIS A 13 13.84 33.46 -25.37
C HIS A 13 13.54 34.78 -26.11
N GLY A 14 12.94 35.76 -25.42
CA GLY A 14 12.68 37.09 -25.99
C GLY A 14 11.65 37.10 -27.12
N VAL A 15 10.82 36.06 -27.22
CA VAL A 15 9.73 35.98 -28.19
C VAL A 15 8.56 36.81 -27.68
N ALA A 16 8.33 37.96 -28.29
CA ALA A 16 7.19 38.81 -27.98
C ALA A 16 5.89 38.13 -28.44
N LEU A 17 5.07 37.70 -27.48
CA LEU A 17 3.74 37.16 -27.76
C LEU A 17 2.77 38.30 -28.09
N PRO A 18 1.91 38.16 -29.11
CA PRO A 18 0.89 39.16 -29.41
C PRO A 18 -0.02 39.40 -28.18
N PRO A 19 -0.39 40.66 -27.88
CA PRO A 19 -1.18 40.99 -26.69
C PRO A 19 -2.55 40.28 -26.69
N THR A 20 -3.16 40.09 -27.86
CA THR A 20 -4.41 39.33 -28.02
C THR A 20 -4.26 37.86 -27.64
N LEU A 21 -3.11 37.24 -27.94
CA LEU A 21 -2.84 35.85 -27.58
C LEU A 21 -2.65 35.70 -26.06
N VAL A 22 -2.03 36.69 -25.41
CA VAL A 22 -1.87 36.71 -23.94
C VAL A 22 -3.23 36.85 -23.25
N GLU A 23 -4.11 37.71 -23.77
CA GLU A 23 -5.48 37.86 -23.27
C GLU A 23 -6.29 36.57 -23.44
N ASP A 24 -6.24 35.94 -24.61
CA ASP A 24 -6.91 34.66 -24.86
C ASP A 24 -6.42 33.54 -23.93
N ILE A 25 -5.09 33.43 -23.74
CA ILE A 25 -4.48 32.47 -22.80
C ILE A 25 -4.94 32.74 -21.37
N SER A 26 -5.02 34.00 -20.95
CA SER A 26 -5.48 34.36 -19.61
C SER A 26 -6.96 34.03 -19.40
N ALA A 27 -7.81 34.26 -20.40
CA ALA A 27 -9.23 33.91 -20.37
C ALA A 27 -9.44 32.39 -20.33
N LEU A 28 -8.67 31.63 -21.12
CA LEU A 28 -8.64 30.17 -21.09
C LEU A 28 -8.19 29.64 -19.73
N ASN A 29 -7.14 30.22 -19.13
CA ASN A 29 -6.65 29.84 -17.81
C ASN A 29 -7.69 30.14 -16.71
N ILE A 30 -8.39 31.27 -16.77
CA ILE A 30 -9.45 31.61 -15.82
C ILE A 30 -10.64 30.64 -15.95
N ALA A 31 -11.07 30.36 -17.18
CA ALA A 31 -12.15 29.40 -17.44
C ALA A 31 -11.79 27.97 -16.98
N ALA A 32 -10.54 27.54 -17.19
CA ALA A 32 -10.04 26.23 -16.78
C ALA A 32 -9.69 26.13 -15.28
N SER A 33 -9.48 27.26 -14.59
CA SER A 33 -9.12 27.28 -13.15
C SER A 33 -10.31 27.45 -12.20
N GLY A 34 -11.52 27.65 -12.74
CA GLY A 34 -12.75 27.69 -11.94
C GLY A 34 -12.97 26.41 -11.12
N LEU A 35 -13.66 26.53 -9.97
CA LEU A 35 -13.91 25.40 -9.06
C LEU A 35 -14.63 24.23 -9.75
N ILE A 36 -15.59 24.53 -10.63
CA ILE A 36 -16.33 23.50 -11.39
C ILE A 36 -15.42 22.81 -12.41
N ALA A 37 -14.59 23.55 -13.13
CA ALA A 37 -13.62 22.99 -14.08
C ALA A 37 -12.59 22.09 -13.36
N ARG A 38 -12.11 22.52 -12.18
CA ARG A 38 -11.23 21.70 -11.33
C ARG A 38 -11.93 20.46 -10.78
N ALA A 39 -13.17 20.60 -10.32
CA ALA A 39 -13.95 19.48 -9.79
C ALA A 39 -14.26 18.44 -10.89
N THR A 40 -14.64 18.88 -12.09
CA THR A 40 -14.91 18.00 -13.24
C THR A 40 -13.64 17.34 -13.77
N ALA A 41 -12.53 18.07 -13.85
CA ALA A 41 -11.23 17.48 -14.20
C ALA A 41 -10.77 16.47 -13.13
N CYS A 42 -11.02 16.74 -11.86
CA CYS A 42 -10.71 15.83 -10.75
C CYS A 42 -11.58 14.58 -10.80
N SER A 43 -12.89 14.71 -11.06
CA SER A 43 -13.79 13.56 -11.16
C SER A 43 -13.50 12.69 -12.39
N ALA A 44 -13.17 13.31 -13.53
CA ALA A 44 -12.70 12.58 -14.70
C ALA A 44 -11.43 11.78 -14.39
N CYS A 45 -10.42 12.43 -13.80
CA CYS A 45 -9.17 11.80 -13.35
C CYS A 45 -9.39 10.68 -12.32
N ALA A 46 -10.38 10.85 -11.44
CA ALA A 46 -10.72 9.84 -10.44
C ALA A 46 -11.30 8.56 -11.08
N VAL A 47 -12.16 8.71 -12.09
CA VAL A 47 -12.78 7.57 -12.80
C VAL A 47 -11.81 6.95 -13.82
N ASP A 48 -11.01 7.77 -14.47
CA ASP A 48 -10.04 7.35 -15.48
C ASP A 48 -8.70 8.07 -15.28
N ILE A 49 -7.71 7.32 -14.78
CA ILE A 49 -6.38 7.84 -14.48
C ILE A 49 -5.65 8.37 -15.72
N THR A 50 -6.03 7.92 -16.92
CA THR A 50 -5.43 8.40 -18.18
C THR A 50 -5.83 9.84 -18.49
N THR A 51 -6.90 10.35 -17.87
CA THR A 51 -7.34 11.74 -17.99
C THR A 51 -6.64 12.69 -17.00
N CYS A 52 -5.82 12.17 -16.10
CA CYS A 52 -5.06 12.99 -15.16
C CYS A 52 -3.91 13.72 -15.87
N SER A 53 -3.92 15.05 -15.80
CA SER A 53 -2.91 15.89 -16.47
C SER A 53 -1.57 15.96 -15.73
N THR A 54 -1.56 15.67 -14.44
CA THR A 54 -0.37 15.78 -13.58
C THR A 54 -0.34 14.68 -12.51
N VAL A 55 0.86 14.35 -12.03
CA VAL A 55 1.07 13.43 -10.90
C VAL A 55 0.36 13.92 -9.63
N PHE A 56 0.36 15.25 -9.41
CA PHE A 56 -0.37 15.84 -8.28
C PHE A 56 -1.88 15.56 -8.37
N GLN A 57 -2.46 15.70 -9.56
CA GLN A 57 -3.88 15.41 -9.77
C GLN A 57 -4.22 13.94 -9.56
N MET A 58 -3.36 13.00 -10.00
CA MET A 58 -3.51 11.58 -9.67
C MET A 58 -3.53 11.37 -8.15
N GLY A 59 -2.61 12.03 -7.44
CA GLY A 59 -2.52 11.95 -5.98
C GLY A 59 -3.71 12.54 -5.23
N ALA A 60 -4.24 13.66 -5.71
CA ALA A 60 -5.33 14.38 -5.06
C ALA A 60 -6.73 13.83 -5.41
N CYS A 61 -6.89 13.22 -6.59
CA CYS A 61 -8.19 12.84 -7.14
C CYS A 61 -8.35 11.34 -7.32
N ALA A 62 -7.42 10.68 -8.00
CA ALA A 62 -7.52 9.25 -8.31
C ALA A 62 -7.20 8.37 -7.09
N LEU A 63 -6.13 8.67 -6.34
CA LEU A 63 -5.76 7.90 -5.16
C LEU A 63 -6.89 7.81 -4.12
N PRO A 64 -7.52 8.93 -3.69
CA PRO A 64 -8.56 8.85 -2.66
C PRO A 64 -9.79 8.10 -3.16
N PHE A 65 -10.17 8.26 -4.43
CA PHE A 65 -11.29 7.54 -5.03
C PHE A 65 -11.06 6.03 -5.08
N GLU A 66 -9.86 5.59 -5.47
CA GLU A 66 -9.47 4.18 -5.53
C GLU A 66 -9.45 3.50 -4.15
N LEU A 67 -9.30 4.26 -3.05
CA LEU A 67 -9.43 3.77 -1.67
C LEU A 67 -10.88 3.57 -1.21
N THR A 68 -11.87 4.00 -2.01
CA THR A 68 -13.30 3.87 -1.68
C THR A 68 -13.92 2.60 -2.30
N PRO A 69 -15.10 2.16 -1.84
CA PRO A 69 -15.86 1.11 -2.54
C PRO A 69 -16.23 1.48 -3.98
N ALA A 70 -16.38 2.77 -4.29
CA ALA A 70 -16.64 3.23 -5.65
C ALA A 70 -15.44 2.98 -6.59
N GLY A 71 -14.22 3.05 -6.06
CA GLY A 71 -13.00 2.67 -6.78
C GLY A 71 -12.99 1.20 -7.19
N ASP A 72 -13.43 0.30 -6.29
CA ASP A 72 -13.55 -1.13 -6.61
C ASP A 72 -14.62 -1.39 -7.68
N LEU A 73 -15.80 -0.77 -7.55
CA LEU A 73 -16.85 -0.87 -8.57
C LEU A 73 -16.38 -0.34 -9.93
N ASN A 74 -15.60 0.75 -9.95
CA ASN A 74 -15.08 1.30 -11.19
C ASN A 74 -14.06 0.36 -11.85
N ALA A 75 -13.24 -0.38 -11.09
CA ALA A 75 -12.38 -1.41 -11.67
C ALA A 75 -13.17 -2.57 -12.27
N LEU A 76 -14.21 -3.06 -11.60
CA LEU A 76 -15.09 -4.08 -12.18
C LEU A 76 -15.80 -3.59 -13.44
N ARG A 77 -16.24 -2.33 -13.46
CA ARG A 77 -16.83 -1.68 -14.64
C ARG A 77 -15.84 -1.65 -15.81
N ARG A 78 -14.57 -1.32 -15.57
CA ARG A 78 -13.52 -1.32 -16.60
C ARG A 78 -13.29 -2.73 -17.15
N ALA A 79 -13.11 -3.71 -16.28
CA ALA A 79 -12.95 -5.12 -16.69
C ALA A 79 -14.15 -5.64 -17.50
N ALA A 80 -15.38 -5.25 -17.13
CA ALA A 80 -16.56 -5.58 -17.91
C ALA A 80 -16.57 -4.89 -19.29
N GLY A 81 -16.08 -3.65 -19.37
CA GLY A 81 -15.86 -2.94 -20.64
C GLY A 81 -14.88 -3.67 -21.55
N ASP A 82 -13.73 -4.06 -20.99
CA ASP A 82 -12.68 -4.81 -21.72
C ASP A 82 -13.23 -6.15 -22.22
N TYR A 83 -13.96 -6.88 -21.37
CA TYR A 83 -14.63 -8.13 -21.73
C TYR A 83 -15.62 -7.97 -22.90
N LEU A 84 -16.47 -6.94 -22.86
CA LEU A 84 -17.45 -6.65 -23.90
C LEU A 84 -16.79 -6.19 -25.21
N ALA A 85 -15.64 -5.52 -25.13
CA ALA A 85 -14.83 -5.15 -26.29
C ALA A 85 -14.07 -6.34 -26.91
N GLY A 86 -14.03 -7.49 -26.23
CA GLY A 86 -13.22 -8.64 -26.63
C GLY A 86 -11.73 -8.48 -26.29
N ASP A 87 -11.39 -7.50 -25.44
CA ASP A 87 -10.05 -7.27 -24.94
C ASP A 87 -9.73 -8.20 -23.75
N ASN A 88 -8.44 -8.34 -23.45
CA ASN A 88 -8.00 -9.12 -22.30
C ASN A 88 -8.29 -8.39 -20.99
N ILE A 89 -8.95 -9.08 -20.06
CA ILE A 89 -9.19 -8.55 -18.71
C ILE A 89 -7.88 -8.54 -17.91
N ASP A 90 -7.60 -7.45 -17.19
CA ASP A 90 -6.58 -7.46 -16.16
C ASP A 90 -7.07 -8.26 -14.93
N GLU A 91 -6.81 -9.56 -14.92
CA GLU A 91 -7.23 -10.48 -13.85
C GLU A 91 -6.73 -10.08 -12.47
N LEU A 92 -5.54 -9.47 -12.36
CA LEU A 92 -4.99 -9.00 -11.09
C LEU A 92 -5.79 -7.79 -10.59
N ASP A 93 -6.03 -6.76 -11.41
CA ASP A 93 -6.84 -5.61 -11.00
C ASP A 93 -8.29 -6.02 -10.68
N PHE A 94 -8.87 -6.90 -11.50
CA PHE A 94 -10.22 -7.43 -11.31
C PHE A 94 -10.35 -8.23 -10.00
N GLY A 95 -9.44 -9.18 -9.76
CA GLY A 95 -9.48 -9.98 -8.54
C GLY A 95 -9.20 -9.16 -7.28
N LEU A 96 -8.28 -8.19 -7.31
CA LEU A 96 -8.07 -7.26 -6.19
C LEU A 96 -9.31 -6.41 -5.93
N ALA A 97 -10.06 -6.01 -6.97
CA ALA A 97 -11.32 -5.29 -6.81
C ALA A 97 -12.43 -6.15 -6.18
N ILE A 98 -12.55 -7.41 -6.57
CA ILE A 98 -13.49 -8.36 -5.94
C ILE A 98 -13.14 -8.57 -4.47
N ILE A 99 -11.87 -8.83 -4.16
CA ILE A 99 -11.41 -8.99 -2.77
C ILE A 99 -11.67 -7.72 -1.96
N GLY A 100 -11.41 -6.54 -2.53
CA GLY A 100 -11.68 -5.24 -1.91
C GLY A 100 -13.17 -5.00 -1.63
N LEU A 101 -14.05 -5.38 -2.55
CA LEU A 101 -15.52 -5.32 -2.36
C LEU A 101 -16.01 -6.34 -1.34
N GLY A 102 -15.50 -7.57 -1.40
CA GLY A 102 -15.79 -8.62 -0.42
C GLY A 102 -15.38 -8.16 0.98
N ALA A 103 -14.19 -7.58 1.11
CA ALA A 103 -13.72 -6.98 2.36
C ALA A 103 -14.61 -5.83 2.82
N THR A 104 -15.06 -4.95 1.92
CA THR A 104 -16.00 -3.86 2.23
C THR A 104 -17.33 -4.39 2.77
N GLY A 105 -17.90 -5.41 2.11
CA GLY A 105 -19.12 -6.08 2.59
C GLY A 105 -18.91 -6.74 3.95
N ALA A 106 -17.75 -7.35 4.17
CA ALA A 106 -17.38 -7.93 5.45
C ALA A 106 -17.21 -6.87 6.54
N VAL A 107 -16.73 -5.64 6.27
CA VAL A 107 -16.65 -4.56 7.28
C VAL A 107 -18.02 -4.30 7.92
N ILE A 108 -19.08 -4.26 7.10
CA ILE A 108 -20.46 -4.01 7.56
C ILE A 108 -20.91 -5.13 8.52
N ALA A 109 -20.41 -6.36 8.34
CA ALA A 109 -20.74 -7.51 9.17
C ALA A 109 -19.78 -7.72 10.37
N SER A 110 -18.50 -7.35 10.26
CA SER A 110 -17.42 -7.77 11.18
C SER A 110 -16.88 -6.67 12.11
N GLY A 111 -17.29 -5.41 11.95
CA GLY A 111 -16.93 -4.34 12.89
C GLY A 111 -15.51 -3.78 12.74
N GLY A 112 -14.89 -3.86 11.56
CA GLY A 112 -13.74 -3.00 11.19
C GLY A 112 -12.41 -3.68 10.89
N THR A 113 -12.24 -4.97 11.17
CA THR A 113 -11.00 -5.71 10.83
C THR A 113 -10.79 -5.83 9.31
N SER A 114 -11.85 -5.77 8.51
CA SER A 114 -11.79 -5.85 7.05
C SER A 114 -11.30 -4.56 6.36
N TYR A 115 -11.06 -3.47 7.12
CA TYR A 115 -10.59 -2.20 6.57
C TYR A 115 -9.10 -2.24 6.12
N THR A 116 -8.28 -3.06 6.78
CA THR A 116 -6.84 -3.19 6.47
C THR A 116 -6.60 -3.89 5.13
N ILE A 117 -7.39 -4.92 4.83
CA ILE A 117 -7.34 -5.64 3.56
C ILE A 117 -7.78 -4.71 2.42
N LYS A 118 -8.90 -3.98 2.59
CA LYS A 118 -9.40 -3.02 1.59
C LYS A 118 -8.36 -1.97 1.21
N ALA A 119 -7.77 -1.29 2.21
CA ALA A 119 -6.78 -0.26 1.94
C ALA A 119 -5.59 -0.80 1.14
N SER A 120 -5.23 -2.06 1.38
CA SER A 120 -4.09 -2.70 0.73
C SER A 120 -4.39 -3.18 -0.69
N THR A 121 -5.60 -3.69 -0.98
CA THR A 121 -6.00 -4.04 -2.34
C THR A 121 -6.02 -2.80 -3.24
N SER A 122 -6.51 -1.67 -2.75
CA SER A 122 -6.46 -0.38 -3.46
C SER A 122 -5.03 0.11 -3.71
N VAL A 123 -4.14 -0.01 -2.71
CA VAL A 123 -2.72 0.33 -2.85
C VAL A 123 -2.05 -0.53 -3.92
N LEU A 124 -2.27 -1.85 -3.91
CA LEU A 124 -1.69 -2.78 -4.88
C LEU A 124 -2.20 -2.54 -6.30
N ARG A 125 -3.50 -2.26 -6.46
CA ARG A 125 -4.08 -1.87 -7.76
C ARG A 125 -3.48 -0.59 -8.29
N MET A 126 -3.32 0.41 -7.44
CA MET A 126 -2.67 1.65 -7.82
C MET A 126 -1.20 1.43 -8.18
N ALA A 127 -0.48 0.62 -7.41
CA ALA A 127 0.89 0.26 -7.73
C ALA A 127 1.02 -0.44 -9.09
N ARG A 128 0.07 -1.33 -9.43
CA ARG A 128 -0.02 -1.95 -10.75
C ARG A 128 -0.20 -0.90 -11.85
N ARG A 129 -1.15 0.03 -11.66
CA ARG A 129 -1.47 1.11 -12.62
C ARG A 129 -0.32 2.10 -12.81
N LEU A 130 0.42 2.40 -11.75
CA LEU A 130 1.60 3.27 -11.79
C LEU A 130 2.87 2.53 -12.25
N GLY A 131 2.78 1.22 -12.53
CA GLY A 131 3.93 0.42 -12.94
C GLY A 131 5.00 0.29 -11.85
N THR A 132 4.62 0.42 -10.58
CA THR A 132 5.54 0.28 -9.44
C THR A 132 5.58 -1.13 -8.88
N LEU A 133 4.69 -2.04 -9.27
CA LEU A 133 4.85 -3.46 -8.93
C LEU A 133 5.97 -4.07 -9.76
N THR A 134 6.86 -4.81 -9.10
CA THR A 134 7.88 -5.58 -9.80
C THR A 134 7.26 -6.80 -10.50
N ALA A 135 7.92 -7.32 -11.54
CA ALA A 135 7.43 -8.50 -12.25
C ALA A 135 7.29 -9.75 -11.36
N PRO A 136 8.24 -10.05 -10.44
CA PRO A 136 8.09 -11.15 -9.48
C PRO A 136 6.86 -10.99 -8.59
N LEU A 137 6.67 -9.79 -8.00
CA LEU A 137 5.54 -9.51 -7.13
C LEU A 137 4.20 -9.60 -7.90
N THR A 138 4.17 -9.07 -9.13
CA THR A 138 3.01 -9.16 -10.01
C THR A 138 2.62 -10.61 -10.30
N THR A 139 3.60 -11.46 -10.60
CA THR A 139 3.37 -12.88 -10.88
C THR A 139 2.84 -13.60 -9.63
N ARG A 140 3.45 -13.32 -8.47
CA ARG A 140 3.01 -13.91 -7.19
C ARG A 140 1.59 -13.50 -6.83
N LEU A 141 1.26 -12.20 -6.96
CA LEU A 141 -0.08 -11.69 -6.70
C LEU A 141 -1.12 -12.29 -7.65
N SER A 142 -0.78 -12.43 -8.92
CA SER A 142 -1.69 -13.05 -9.91
C SER A 142 -1.99 -14.50 -9.55
N SER A 143 -0.99 -15.28 -9.13
CA SER A 143 -1.17 -16.64 -8.62
C SER A 143 -2.04 -16.69 -7.35
N LEU A 144 -1.76 -15.83 -6.36
CA LEU A 144 -2.53 -15.79 -5.12
C LEU A 144 -4.02 -15.48 -5.37
N ILE A 145 -4.30 -14.58 -6.30
CA ILE A 145 -5.66 -14.21 -6.67
C ILE A 145 -6.34 -15.30 -7.49
N GLY A 146 -5.61 -15.88 -8.44
CA GLY A 146 -6.08 -17.03 -9.21
C GLY A 146 -6.56 -18.16 -8.30
N ASP A 147 -5.84 -18.40 -7.20
CA ASP A 147 -6.18 -19.42 -6.22
C ASP A 147 -7.31 -19.00 -5.25
N ALA A 148 -7.35 -17.73 -4.85
CA ALA A 148 -8.29 -17.21 -3.85
C ALA A 148 -9.68 -16.88 -4.40
N VAL A 149 -9.79 -16.53 -5.68
CA VAL A 149 -11.07 -16.19 -6.32
C VAL A 149 -11.69 -17.44 -6.94
N GLN A 150 -12.93 -17.73 -6.58
CA GLN A 150 -13.72 -18.83 -7.14
C GLN A 150 -14.32 -18.41 -8.50
N TRP A 151 -13.50 -18.47 -9.55
CA TRP A 151 -13.87 -18.04 -10.91
C TRP A 151 -15.06 -18.80 -11.48
N ASP A 152 -15.25 -20.05 -11.09
CA ASP A 152 -16.39 -20.89 -11.45
C ASP A 152 -17.74 -20.32 -10.97
N ARG A 153 -17.72 -19.52 -9.90
CA ARG A 153 -18.92 -18.89 -9.31
C ARG A 153 -19.13 -17.45 -9.76
N MET A 154 -18.31 -16.94 -10.70
CA MET A 154 -18.46 -15.58 -11.24
C MET A 154 -19.81 -15.37 -11.91
N GLY A 155 -20.38 -16.41 -12.55
CA GLY A 155 -21.71 -16.33 -13.15
C GLY A 155 -22.81 -16.01 -12.12
N ASP A 156 -22.73 -16.60 -10.93
CA ASP A 156 -23.69 -16.33 -9.86
C ASP A 156 -23.49 -14.94 -9.25
N LEU A 157 -22.24 -14.47 -9.15
CA LEU A 157 -21.94 -13.10 -8.73
C LEU A 157 -22.48 -12.08 -9.75
N ALA A 158 -22.27 -12.32 -11.04
CA ALA A 158 -22.78 -11.46 -12.12
C ALA A 158 -24.32 -11.44 -12.17
N ALA A 159 -24.96 -12.56 -11.84
CA ALA A 159 -26.41 -12.66 -11.68
C ALA A 159 -26.94 -12.09 -10.34
N LEU A 160 -26.06 -11.51 -9.51
CA LEU A 160 -26.38 -10.97 -8.18
C LEU A 160 -27.04 -11.98 -7.23
N ARG A 161 -26.76 -13.27 -7.41
CA ARG A 161 -27.26 -14.36 -6.55
C ARG A 161 -26.44 -14.53 -5.28
N ILE A 162 -25.17 -14.16 -5.35
CA ILE A 162 -24.20 -14.22 -4.25
C ILE A 162 -23.47 -12.89 -4.14
N GLY A 163 -22.88 -12.62 -2.97
CA GLY A 163 -22.10 -11.42 -2.72
C GLY A 163 -20.63 -11.57 -3.14
N PRO A 164 -19.89 -10.46 -3.28
CA PRO A 164 -18.45 -10.49 -3.58
C PRO A 164 -17.62 -11.23 -2.53
N ALA A 165 -18.08 -11.30 -1.29
CA ALA A 165 -17.41 -12.06 -0.23
C ALA A 165 -17.54 -13.58 -0.42
N ASP A 166 -18.62 -14.06 -1.07
CA ASP A 166 -18.89 -15.49 -1.23
C ASP A 166 -18.04 -16.14 -2.32
N VAL A 167 -17.46 -15.34 -3.23
CA VAL A 167 -16.54 -15.80 -4.27
C VAL A 167 -15.08 -15.73 -3.85
N VAL A 168 -14.79 -15.29 -2.62
CA VAL A 168 -13.43 -15.14 -2.10
C VAL A 168 -13.17 -16.19 -1.04
N ASP A 169 -12.18 -17.05 -1.29
CA ASP A 169 -11.66 -17.98 -0.30
C ASP A 169 -10.68 -17.27 0.65
N SER A 170 -11.20 -16.82 1.79
CA SER A 170 -10.41 -16.11 2.80
C SER A 170 -9.28 -16.96 3.40
N ALA A 171 -9.37 -18.31 3.37
CA ALA A 171 -8.31 -19.17 3.87
C ALA A 171 -7.04 -19.08 3.02
N LYS A 172 -7.20 -18.77 1.72
CA LYS A 172 -6.10 -18.60 0.77
C LYS A 172 -5.53 -17.17 0.74
N LEU A 173 -6.09 -16.26 1.52
CA LEU A 173 -5.64 -14.86 1.59
C LEU A 173 -4.58 -14.59 2.66
N ALA A 174 -4.04 -15.61 3.33
CA ALA A 174 -3.08 -15.42 4.42
C ALA A 174 -1.86 -14.57 4.00
N GLU A 175 -1.23 -14.90 2.86
CA GLU A 175 -0.06 -14.16 2.35
C GLU A 175 -0.41 -12.74 1.92
N LEU A 176 -1.57 -12.55 1.28
CA LEU A 176 -2.08 -11.21 0.96
C LEU A 176 -2.33 -10.40 2.24
N GLY A 177 -2.81 -11.05 3.30
CA GLY A 177 -2.95 -10.51 4.64
C GLY A 177 -1.63 -10.04 5.23
N GLU A 178 -0.57 -10.84 5.15
CA GLU A 178 0.77 -10.46 5.62
C GLU A 178 1.36 -9.27 4.84
N LEU A 179 1.19 -9.29 3.52
CA LEU A 179 1.56 -8.17 2.65
C LEU A 179 0.77 -6.91 3.03
N SER A 180 -0.54 -7.04 3.23
CA SER A 180 -1.43 -5.94 3.62
C SER A 180 -1.01 -5.30 4.95
N GLY A 181 -0.68 -6.12 5.96
CA GLY A 181 -0.22 -5.65 7.26
C GLY A 181 1.14 -4.95 7.19
N SER A 182 2.00 -5.37 6.25
CA SER A 182 3.29 -4.73 6.01
C SER A 182 3.13 -3.39 5.27
N LEU A 183 2.30 -3.34 4.23
CA LEU A 183 2.02 -2.11 3.48
C LEU A 183 1.31 -1.06 4.32
N ARG A 184 0.35 -1.47 5.15
CA ARG A 184 -0.28 -0.56 6.12
C ARG A 184 0.75 0.07 7.04
N ARG A 185 1.66 -0.74 7.62
CA ARG A 185 2.72 -0.22 8.49
C ARG A 185 3.63 0.77 7.76
N VAL A 186 4.01 0.49 6.51
CA VAL A 186 4.77 1.45 5.70
C VAL A 186 3.99 2.75 5.52
N ALA A 187 2.72 2.68 5.10
CA ALA A 187 1.88 3.84 4.88
C ALA A 187 1.65 4.68 6.14
N ASP A 188 1.50 4.03 7.30
CA ASP A 188 1.36 4.69 8.61
C ASP A 188 2.65 5.45 9.03
N LYS A 189 3.82 5.05 8.52
CA LYS A 189 5.14 5.67 8.83
C LYS A 189 5.66 6.64 7.77
N THR A 190 5.17 6.55 6.54
CA THR A 190 5.58 7.40 5.41
C THR A 190 4.38 8.19 4.86
N SER A 191 3.63 7.58 3.95
CA SER A 191 2.31 7.96 3.43
C SER A 191 1.83 6.86 2.48
N VAL A 192 0.55 6.88 2.09
CA VAL A 192 0.01 5.94 1.09
C VAL A 192 0.72 6.06 -0.26
N ALA A 193 0.94 7.30 -0.73
CA ALA A 193 1.64 7.55 -1.99
C ALA A 193 3.07 7.02 -1.95
N GLU A 194 3.77 7.23 -0.83
CA GLU A 194 5.14 6.77 -0.64
C GLU A 194 5.22 5.23 -0.56
N ALA A 195 4.25 4.58 0.11
CA ALA A 195 4.14 3.12 0.11
C ALA A 195 3.98 2.54 -1.30
N ILE A 196 3.19 3.19 -2.17
CA ILE A 196 3.02 2.78 -3.57
C ILE A 196 4.32 2.91 -4.37
N LEU A 197 5.08 3.98 -4.15
CA LEU A 197 6.36 4.18 -4.84
C LEU A 197 7.44 3.20 -4.36
N LEU A 198 7.46 2.90 -3.06
CA LEU A 198 8.41 1.97 -2.46
C LEU A 198 8.20 0.51 -2.88
N LEU A 199 7.00 0.14 -3.36
CA LEU A 199 6.71 -1.20 -3.90
C LEU A 199 7.61 -1.60 -5.07
N ARG A 200 8.21 -0.62 -5.77
CA ARG A 200 9.18 -0.89 -6.84
C ARG A 200 10.47 -1.57 -6.37
N HIS A 201 10.66 -1.62 -5.06
CA HIS A 201 11.81 -2.22 -4.40
C HIS A 201 11.48 -3.57 -3.74
N VAL A 202 10.28 -4.11 -3.96
CA VAL A 202 9.76 -5.29 -3.27
C VAL A 202 9.37 -6.36 -4.28
N ASP A 203 10.04 -7.51 -4.19
CA ASP A 203 9.75 -8.67 -5.03
C ASP A 203 8.88 -9.72 -4.33
N THR A 204 8.87 -9.73 -2.99
CA THR A 204 8.19 -10.76 -2.18
C THR A 204 7.48 -10.17 -0.96
N ALA A 205 6.54 -10.93 -0.38
CA ALA A 205 5.88 -10.55 0.87
C ALA A 205 6.88 -10.37 2.03
N GLN A 206 7.95 -11.18 2.07
CA GLN A 206 9.01 -11.07 3.08
C GLN A 206 9.80 -9.77 2.92
N GLU A 207 10.03 -9.31 1.69
CA GLU A 207 10.66 -8.01 1.43
C GLU A 207 9.73 -6.84 1.79
N ALA A 208 8.42 -6.97 1.60
CA ALA A 208 7.47 -5.99 2.10
C ALA A 208 7.54 -5.87 3.63
N ALA A 209 7.67 -7.00 4.34
CA ALA A 209 7.87 -7.01 5.79
C ALA A 209 9.22 -6.38 6.21
N ARG A 210 10.29 -6.55 5.41
CA ARG A 210 11.57 -5.87 5.63
C ARG A 210 11.44 -4.37 5.40
N LEU A 211 10.76 -3.96 4.34
CA LEU A 211 10.46 -2.57 4.03
C LEU A 211 9.70 -1.91 5.18
N ALA A 212 8.69 -2.57 5.73
CA ALA A 212 7.96 -2.08 6.92
C ALA A 212 8.89 -1.80 8.11
N ARG A 213 9.82 -2.72 8.41
CA ARG A 213 10.82 -2.50 9.48
C ARG A 213 11.76 -1.34 9.20
N VAL A 214 12.15 -1.15 7.94
CA VAL A 214 12.96 0.02 7.53
C VAL A 214 12.16 1.30 7.72
N SER A 215 10.89 1.31 7.33
CA SER A 215 9.99 2.45 7.52
C SER A 215 9.71 2.77 8.98
N ASP A 216 9.64 1.77 9.86
CA ASP A 216 9.53 1.98 11.30
C ASP A 216 10.76 2.74 11.86
N ALA A 217 11.96 2.49 11.32
CA ALA A 217 13.19 3.13 11.77
C ALA A 217 13.46 4.50 11.11
N LEU A 218 13.18 4.63 9.80
CA LEU A 218 13.54 5.82 9.00
C LEU A 218 12.37 6.77 8.75
N GLY A 219 11.13 6.30 8.89
CA GLY A 219 9.93 7.07 8.61
C GLY A 219 9.98 7.70 7.21
N PRO A 220 9.70 9.02 7.07
CA PRO A 220 9.72 9.72 5.79
C PRO A 220 11.04 9.66 5.02
N ARG A 221 12.17 9.35 5.69
CA ARG A 221 13.49 9.23 5.05
C ARG A 221 13.71 7.89 4.34
N THR A 222 12.76 6.97 4.42
CA THR A 222 12.87 5.62 3.83
C THR A 222 13.22 5.68 2.35
N ARG A 223 12.50 6.48 1.57
CA ARG A 223 12.71 6.58 0.12
C ARG A 223 14.10 7.08 -0.24
N GLY A 224 14.55 8.15 0.41
CA GLY A 224 15.90 8.67 0.19
C GLY A 224 16.98 7.63 0.49
N ALA A 225 16.77 6.78 1.51
CA ALA A 225 17.69 5.67 1.79
C ALA A 225 17.72 4.63 0.66
N PHE A 226 16.57 4.26 0.09
CA PHE A 226 16.50 3.34 -1.05
C PHE A 226 17.09 3.94 -2.33
N GLU A 227 16.85 5.23 -2.60
CA GLU A 227 17.41 5.94 -3.77
C GLU A 227 18.93 6.06 -3.70
N VAL A 228 19.50 6.31 -2.51
CA VAL A 228 20.96 6.54 -2.34
C VAL A 228 21.73 5.23 -2.17
N LEU A 229 21.23 4.30 -1.36
CA LEU A 229 21.98 3.09 -0.97
C LEU A 229 21.65 1.86 -1.85
N GLY A 230 20.47 1.83 -2.48
CA GLY A 230 19.96 0.70 -3.23
C GLY A 230 19.42 -0.45 -2.35
N ASN A 231 18.57 -1.29 -2.95
CA ASN A 231 17.80 -2.35 -2.24
C ASN A 231 18.68 -3.27 -1.40
N ALA A 232 19.75 -3.81 -2.00
CA ALA A 232 20.59 -4.82 -1.35
C ALA A 232 21.23 -4.30 -0.06
N ARG A 233 21.71 -3.04 -0.07
CA ARG A 233 22.38 -2.43 1.10
C ARG A 233 21.39 -2.02 2.18
N VAL A 234 20.22 -1.49 1.79
CA VAL A 234 19.18 -1.14 2.76
C VAL A 234 18.64 -2.39 3.46
N PHE A 235 18.35 -3.44 2.71
CA PHE A 235 17.87 -4.69 3.31
C PHE A 235 18.95 -5.41 4.12
N SER A 236 20.22 -5.41 3.69
CA SER A 236 21.30 -5.99 4.50
C SER A 236 21.51 -5.23 5.81
N ALA A 237 21.47 -3.89 5.76
CA ALA A 237 21.58 -3.06 6.96
C ALA A 237 20.41 -3.29 7.92
N ALA A 238 19.19 -3.40 7.40
CA ALA A 238 18.01 -3.71 8.19
C ALA A 238 18.11 -5.08 8.90
N VAL A 239 18.64 -6.10 8.22
CA VAL A 239 18.89 -7.43 8.81
C VAL A 239 19.95 -7.35 9.89
N HIS A 240 21.04 -6.60 9.67
CA HIS A 240 22.12 -6.49 10.65
C HIS A 240 21.65 -5.81 11.95
N ILE A 241 20.86 -4.73 11.82
CA ILE A 241 20.24 -4.02 12.95
C ILE A 241 19.23 -4.93 13.66
N SER A 242 18.44 -5.71 12.92
CA SER A 242 17.47 -6.64 13.49
C SER A 242 18.17 -7.75 14.30
N ASN A 243 19.28 -8.30 13.80
CA ASN A 243 20.06 -9.32 14.51
C ASN A 243 20.68 -8.77 15.80
N LEU A 244 21.17 -7.53 15.78
CA LEU A 244 21.68 -6.85 16.97
C LEU A 244 20.59 -6.63 18.01
N ALA A 245 19.39 -6.21 17.60
CA ALA A 245 18.26 -6.02 18.49
C ALA A 245 17.78 -7.35 19.11
N ILE A 246 17.65 -8.40 18.31
CA ILE A 246 17.28 -9.75 18.80
C ILE A 246 18.35 -10.26 19.78
N GLY A 247 19.63 -10.10 19.45
CA GLY A 247 20.74 -10.48 20.33
C GLY A 247 20.71 -9.73 21.67
N ALA A 248 20.46 -8.42 21.65
CA ALA A 248 20.34 -7.62 22.86
C ALA A 248 19.14 -8.05 23.72
N THR A 249 17.99 -8.33 23.09
CA THR A 249 16.78 -8.77 23.81
C THR A 249 16.99 -10.15 24.43
N ALA A 250 17.62 -11.07 23.71
CA ALA A 250 18.00 -12.39 24.23
C ALA A 250 19.00 -12.27 25.39
N ALA A 251 19.98 -11.38 25.30
CA ALA A 251 20.94 -11.13 26.38
C ALA A 251 20.27 -10.57 27.64
N ILE A 252 19.33 -9.63 27.48
CA ILE A 252 18.52 -9.10 28.60
C ILE A 252 17.68 -10.22 29.23
N TYR A 253 17.05 -11.06 28.42
CA TYR A 253 16.24 -12.17 28.91
C TYR A 253 17.07 -13.19 29.69
N LEU A 254 18.26 -13.53 29.17
CA LEU A 254 19.21 -14.42 29.85
C LEU A 254 19.69 -13.81 31.18
N LEU A 255 20.03 -12.51 31.21
CA LEU A 255 20.40 -11.80 32.44
C LEU A 255 19.26 -11.81 33.47
N ALA A 256 18.03 -11.58 33.04
CA ALA A 256 16.86 -11.64 33.91
C ALA A 256 16.68 -13.05 34.49
N LEU A 257 16.80 -14.09 33.67
CA LEU A 257 16.73 -15.49 34.11
C LEU A 257 17.83 -15.81 35.14
N GLN A 258 19.06 -15.34 34.88
CA GLN A 258 20.23 -15.60 35.71
C GLN A 258 20.12 -14.91 37.07
N SER A 259 19.55 -13.71 37.13
CA SER A 259 19.26 -13.00 38.39
C SER A 259 18.17 -13.68 39.22
N LEU A 260 17.13 -14.23 38.60
CA LEU A 260 16.10 -15.03 39.28
C LEU A 260 16.68 -16.32 39.88
N ILE A 261 17.52 -17.02 39.13
CA ILE A 261 18.19 -18.24 39.64
C ILE A 261 19.10 -17.88 40.82
N PHE A 262 19.89 -16.80 40.72
CA PHE A 262 20.78 -16.39 41.80
C PHE A 262 20.04 -16.00 43.09
N THR A 263 18.96 -15.22 42.96
CA THR A 263 18.12 -14.83 44.11
C THR A 263 17.44 -16.05 44.76
N SER A 264 16.96 -17.00 43.96
CA SER A 264 16.38 -18.26 44.48
C SER A 264 17.39 -19.07 45.30
N GLN A 265 18.64 -19.16 44.83
CA GLN A 265 19.73 -19.87 45.53
C GLN A 265 20.11 -19.17 46.84
N GLN A 266 20.14 -17.83 46.86
CA GLN A 266 20.41 -17.06 48.08
C GLN A 266 19.30 -17.23 49.12
N CYS A 267 18.04 -17.22 48.70
CA CYS A 267 16.91 -17.49 49.60
C CYS A 267 16.96 -18.91 50.17
N ALA A 268 17.23 -19.92 49.33
CA ALA A 268 17.35 -21.31 49.77
C ALA A 268 18.50 -21.48 50.79
N ASN A 269 19.68 -20.92 50.51
CA ASN A 269 20.82 -20.96 51.41
C ASN A 269 20.55 -20.21 52.72
N GLY A 270 19.84 -19.08 52.67
CA GLY A 270 19.38 -18.34 53.85
C GLY A 270 18.43 -19.16 54.73
N CYS A 271 17.46 -19.83 54.12
CA CYS A 271 16.51 -20.70 54.81
C CYS A 271 17.19 -21.88 55.51
N VAL A 272 18.16 -22.52 54.85
CA VAL A 272 18.96 -23.63 55.41
C VAL A 272 19.83 -23.15 56.59
N ARG A 273 20.41 -21.95 56.51
CA ARG A 273 21.19 -21.38 57.62
C ARG A 273 20.31 -21.03 58.83
N ALA A 274 19.11 -20.51 58.59
CA ALA A 274 18.16 -20.17 59.65
C ALA A 274 17.65 -21.43 60.39
N THR A 275 17.29 -22.47 59.66
CA THR A 275 16.88 -23.76 60.25
C THR A 275 18.01 -24.42 61.05
N ARG A 276 19.26 -24.39 60.54
CA ARG A 276 20.41 -24.89 61.30
C ARG A 276 20.72 -24.11 62.58
N ARG A 277 20.37 -22.82 62.66
CA ARG A 277 20.51 -22.00 63.88
C ARG A 277 19.43 -22.31 64.92
N PHE A 278 18.23 -22.68 64.50
CA PHE A 278 17.14 -23.06 65.40
C PHE A 278 17.28 -24.48 65.97
N LEU A 279 18.06 -25.35 65.31
CA LEU A 279 18.31 -26.74 65.74
C LEU A 279 19.57 -26.90 66.62
N ARG A 280 20.25 -25.81 66.97
CA ARG A 280 21.36 -25.76 67.94
C ARG A 280 20.92 -25.04 69.19
#